data_AF-A0A0C7G9B3-F1
#
_entry.id   AF-A0A0C7G9B3-F1
#
_cell.length_a   1.000
_cell.length_b   1.000
_cell.length_c   1.000
_cell.angle_alpha   90.00
_cell.angle_beta   90.00
_cell.angle_gamma   90.00
#
_symmetry.space_group_name_H-M   'P 1'
#
loop_
_entity.id
_entity.type
_entity.pdbx_description
1 polymer ?
#
loop_
_entity_poly.entity_id
_entity_poly.type
_entity_poly.pdbx_seq_one_letter_code
_entity_poly.pdbx_strand_id
1 'polypeptide(L)'
;MIDSNPNYTHSLNFFLKNKCFYVKDSFNNIRKLIEDIHAYDFYIDKYQISHICLVDLSGVLHYFIYKDNSLSSINKFKLNILSKKIKNFSLYTLDDSLNVFFHINLNNKSSNIYHINFNFYNDTVSHNIIKNVSRYSQYKIKSSNNHLLCCYNDNSISSNSLISIYFNDLNKSWEKLNKLDTIYLLFKFCSSLKYE
;
A
#
# COMPACT_ATOMS: atom_id res chain seq x y z
N MET A 1 34.80 -14.95 26.93
CA MET A 1 33.66 -15.42 26.11
C MET A 1 33.28 -14.28 25.20
N ILE A 2 33.47 -14.43 23.89
CA ILE A 2 33.04 -13.44 22.92
C ILE A 2 31.57 -13.75 22.66
N ASP A 3 30.66 -13.02 23.31
CA ASP A 3 29.26 -12.97 22.90
C ASP A 3 29.19 -12.10 21.64
N SER A 4 29.56 -12.71 20.52
CA SER A 4 29.18 -12.22 19.21
C SER A 4 27.71 -12.55 19.01
N ASN A 5 26.82 -11.60 19.31
CA ASN A 5 25.52 -11.60 18.66
C ASN A 5 25.27 -10.22 18.02
N PRO A 6 25.97 -9.93 16.91
CA PRO A 6 25.62 -8.79 16.10
C PRO A 6 24.28 -9.11 15.44
N ASN A 7 23.23 -8.35 15.76
CA ASN A 7 22.07 -8.13 14.91
C ASN A 7 21.72 -9.29 13.95
N TYR A 8 21.15 -10.39 14.46
CA TYR A 8 20.37 -11.28 13.60
C TYR A 8 19.09 -10.55 13.21
N THR A 9 19.18 -9.63 12.26
CA THR A 9 18.03 -9.22 11.48
C THR A 9 17.64 -10.44 10.65
N HIS A 10 16.68 -11.22 11.16
CA HIS A 10 16.03 -12.25 10.37
C HIS A 10 15.41 -11.57 9.14
N SER A 11 16.13 -11.56 8.02
CA SER A 11 15.62 -11.00 6.79
C SER A 11 14.56 -11.95 6.24
N LEU A 12 13.30 -11.55 6.42
CA LEU A 12 12.18 -12.20 5.76
C LEU A 12 12.04 -11.61 4.36
N ASN A 13 11.90 -12.49 3.38
CA ASN A 13 11.61 -12.09 2.00
C ASN A 13 10.30 -12.73 1.56
N PHE A 14 9.34 -11.88 1.21
CA PHE A 14 8.04 -12.29 0.68
C PHE A 14 8.04 -12.17 -0.84
N PHE A 15 7.65 -13.24 -1.53
CA PHE A 15 7.65 -13.26 -2.99
C PHE A 15 6.53 -14.09 -3.59
N LEU A 16 6.12 -13.70 -4.79
CA LEU A 16 5.16 -14.42 -5.61
C LEU A 16 5.90 -15.29 -6.64
N LYS A 17 5.55 -16.56 -6.74
CA LYS A 17 6.03 -17.47 -7.81
C LYS A 17 4.90 -18.42 -8.22
N ASN A 18 4.65 -18.56 -9.53
CA ASN A 18 3.59 -19.43 -10.05
C ASN A 18 2.21 -19.21 -9.39
N LYS A 19 1.85 -17.94 -9.12
CA LYS A 19 0.62 -17.54 -8.41
C LYS A 19 0.52 -18.02 -6.95
N CYS A 20 1.62 -18.51 -6.38
CA CYS A 20 1.69 -18.85 -4.97
C CYS A 20 2.55 -17.80 -4.24
N PHE A 21 2.11 -17.44 -3.05
CA PHE A 21 2.80 -16.51 -2.16
C PHE A 21 3.67 -17.28 -1.17
N TYR A 22 4.93 -16.89 -1.07
CA TYR A 22 5.95 -17.57 -0.28
C TYR A 22 6.63 -16.60 0.68
N VAL A 23 7.16 -17.16 1.76
CA VAL A 23 8.15 -16.51 2.62
C VAL A 23 9.45 -17.29 2.55
N LYS A 24 10.56 -16.57 2.42
CA LYS A 24 11.92 -17.09 2.56
C LYS A 24 12.52 -16.49 3.83
N ASP A 25 13.00 -17.36 4.72
CA ASP A 25 13.66 -16.94 5.96
C ASP A 25 15.15 -16.64 5.73
N SER A 26 15.81 -16.19 6.80
CA SER A 26 17.24 -15.89 6.82
C SER A 26 18.14 -17.11 6.58
N PHE A 27 17.61 -18.33 6.71
CA PHE A 27 18.31 -19.59 6.45
C PHE A 27 18.07 -20.13 5.03
N ASN A 28 17.41 -19.34 4.17
CA ASN A 28 16.98 -19.73 2.83
C ASN A 28 15.90 -20.81 2.77
N ASN A 29 15.24 -21.14 3.89
CA ASN A 29 14.09 -22.03 3.84
C ASN A 29 12.92 -21.29 3.21
N ILE A 30 12.29 -21.93 2.21
CA ILE A 30 11.14 -21.37 1.50
C ILE A 30 9.89 -22.11 1.95
N ARG A 31 8.92 -21.36 2.46
CA ARG A 31 7.60 -21.89 2.84
C ARG A 31 6.52 -21.24 1.98
N LYS A 32 5.67 -22.07 1.39
CA LYS A 32 4.44 -21.63 0.73
C LYS A 32 3.44 -21.21 1.79
N LEU A 33 2.86 -20.03 1.62
CA LEU A 33 1.85 -19.49 2.52
C LEU A 33 0.45 -19.62 1.94
N ILE A 34 0.23 -19.11 0.73
CA ILE A 34 -1.10 -19.02 0.10
C ILE A 34 -0.99 -19.29 -1.40
N GLU A 35 -2.03 -19.87 -2.01
CA GLU A 35 -2.13 -20.15 -3.45
C GLU A 35 -3.12 -19.22 -4.15
N ASP A 36 -3.12 -19.24 -5.48
CA ASP A 36 -4.03 -18.46 -6.33
C ASP A 36 -4.02 -16.95 -6.07
N ILE A 37 -2.81 -16.39 -5.97
CA ILE A 37 -2.55 -14.98 -5.75
C ILE A 37 -2.26 -14.26 -7.07
N HIS A 38 -2.95 -13.13 -7.28
CA HIS A 38 -2.75 -12.24 -8.41
C HIS A 38 -1.67 -11.19 -8.14
N ALA A 39 -1.79 -10.48 -7.02
CA ALA A 39 -0.90 -9.39 -6.63
C ALA A 39 -0.75 -9.38 -5.10
N TYR A 40 0.35 -8.82 -4.62
CA TYR A 40 0.59 -8.63 -3.20
C TYR A 40 1.48 -7.41 -3.00
N ASP A 41 1.45 -6.88 -1.78
CA ASP A 41 2.50 -6.03 -1.24
C ASP A 41 2.58 -6.25 0.27
N PHE A 42 3.72 -5.91 0.86
CA PHE A 42 3.95 -6.06 2.28
C PHE A 42 4.70 -4.86 2.85
N TYR A 43 4.48 -4.63 4.14
CA TYR A 43 5.13 -3.58 4.91
C TYR A 43 5.55 -4.17 6.25
N ILE A 44 6.76 -3.85 6.69
CA ILE A 44 7.27 -4.23 8.00
C ILE A 44 7.20 -3.00 8.89
N ASP A 45 6.44 -3.09 9.98
CA ASP A 45 6.26 -1.98 10.90
C ASP A 45 7.44 -1.82 11.87
N LYS A 46 7.37 -0.78 12.70
CA LYS A 46 8.37 -0.50 13.74
C LYS A 46 8.50 -1.62 14.79
N TYR A 47 7.48 -2.48 14.91
CA TYR A 47 7.47 -3.63 15.82
C TYR A 47 7.93 -4.93 15.15
N GLN A 48 8.48 -4.84 13.92
CA GLN A 48 8.93 -5.98 13.12
C GLN A 48 7.78 -6.94 12.74
N ILE A 49 6.54 -6.46 12.76
CA ILE A 49 5.38 -7.22 12.29
C ILE A 49 5.23 -6.98 10.79
N SER A 50 5.17 -8.06 10.03
CA SER A 50 4.94 -7.99 8.59
C SER A 50 3.44 -7.94 8.32
N HIS A 51 2.97 -6.79 7.81
CA HIS A 51 1.62 -6.61 7.28
C HIS A 51 1.61 -7.00 5.81
N ILE A 52 0.73 -7.93 5.44
CA ILE A 52 0.68 -8.51 4.10
C ILE A 52 -0.71 -8.31 3.55
N CYS A 53 -0.81 -7.60 2.43
CA CYS A 53 -2.04 -7.47 1.67
C CYS A 53 -1.87 -8.17 0.33
N LEU A 54 -2.84 -9.00 -0.04
CA LEU A 54 -2.80 -9.74 -1.29
C LEU A 54 -4.18 -9.85 -1.92
N VAL A 55 -4.21 -9.94 -3.24
CA VAL A 55 -5.45 -10.13 -4.00
C VAL A 55 -5.40 -11.50 -4.64
N ASP A 56 -6.40 -12.33 -4.35
CA ASP A 56 -6.52 -13.63 -4.99
C ASP A 56 -7.04 -13.53 -6.43
N LEU A 57 -6.99 -14.63 -7.17
CA LEU A 57 -7.50 -14.69 -8.55
C LEU A 57 -9.00 -14.42 -8.64
N SER A 58 -9.76 -14.65 -7.55
CA SER A 58 -11.20 -14.39 -7.46
C SER A 58 -11.54 -12.90 -7.25
N GLY A 59 -10.53 -12.07 -6.99
CA GLY A 59 -10.70 -10.63 -6.76
C GLY A 59 -11.03 -10.28 -5.32
N VAL A 60 -10.68 -11.12 -4.35
CA VAL A 60 -10.79 -10.79 -2.93
C VAL A 60 -9.44 -10.28 -2.44
N LEU A 61 -9.45 -9.09 -1.81
CA LEU A 61 -8.32 -8.54 -1.08
C LEU A 61 -8.30 -9.14 0.33
N HIS A 62 -7.20 -9.76 0.71
CA HIS A 62 -6.99 -10.29 2.06
C HIS A 62 -5.90 -9.49 2.75
N TYR A 63 -6.12 -9.23 4.04
CA TYR A 63 -5.13 -8.63 4.94
C TYR A 63 -4.72 -9.68 5.98
N PHE A 64 -3.41 -9.94 6.05
CA PHE A 64 -2.77 -10.83 7.02
C PHE A 64 -1.69 -10.09 7.80
N ILE A 65 -1.40 -10.60 8.99
CA ILE A 65 -0.14 -10.34 9.70
C ILE A 65 0.70 -11.61 9.73
N TYR A 66 2.01 -11.44 9.59
CA TYR A 66 2.98 -12.51 9.78
C TYR A 66 3.88 -12.18 10.95
N LYS A 67 3.77 -13.00 12.01
CA LYS A 67 4.47 -12.84 13.27
C LYS A 67 4.75 -14.22 13.87
N ASP A 68 5.92 -14.39 14.48
CA ASP A 68 6.30 -15.63 15.17
C ASP A 68 6.15 -16.88 14.28
N ASN A 69 6.54 -16.77 13.00
CA ASN A 69 6.39 -17.79 11.96
C ASN A 69 4.97 -18.28 11.70
N SER A 70 3.96 -17.51 12.12
CA SER A 70 2.54 -17.76 11.88
C SER A 70 1.95 -16.68 10.99
N LEU A 71 1.01 -17.07 10.13
CA LEU A 71 0.22 -16.15 9.32
C LEU A 71 -1.20 -16.09 9.88
N SER A 72 -1.63 -14.91 10.32
CA SER A 72 -2.97 -14.70 10.89
C SER A 72 -3.80 -13.83 9.94
N SER A 73 -5.00 -14.30 9.58
CA SER A 73 -5.94 -13.55 8.76
C SER A 73 -6.66 -12.51 9.60
N ILE A 74 -6.61 -11.26 9.17
CA ILE A 74 -7.26 -10.14 9.88
C ILE A 74 -8.56 -9.77 9.19
N ASN A 75 -8.53 -9.53 7.87
CA ASN A 75 -9.72 -9.06 7.16
C ASN A 75 -9.75 -9.51 5.69
N LYS A 76 -10.93 -9.47 5.09
CA LYS A 76 -11.18 -9.77 3.67
C LYS A 76 -12.17 -8.77 3.09
N PHE A 77 -11.85 -8.27 1.89
CA PHE A 77 -12.68 -7.32 1.17
C PHE A 77 -12.85 -7.75 -0.28
N LYS A 78 -14.09 -7.99 -0.70
CA LYS A 78 -14.37 -8.35 -2.09
C LYS A 78 -14.22 -7.12 -2.98
N LEU A 79 -13.25 -7.16 -3.88
CA LEU A 79 -13.11 -6.13 -4.89
C LEU A 79 -14.21 -6.39 -5.94
N ASN A 80 -15.05 -5.40 -6.21
CA ASN A 80 -16.08 -5.49 -7.27
C ASN A 80 -15.46 -5.37 -8.68
N ILE A 81 -14.32 -6.01 -8.90
CA ILE A 81 -13.47 -5.93 -10.09
C ILE A 81 -12.68 -7.24 -10.28
N LEU A 82 -12.29 -7.52 -11.52
CA LEU A 82 -11.44 -8.67 -11.84
C LEU A 82 -10.00 -8.39 -11.45
N SER A 83 -9.37 -9.32 -10.74
CA SER A 83 -7.96 -9.28 -10.32
C SER A 83 -7.03 -8.82 -11.43
N LYS A 84 -7.10 -9.42 -12.63
CA LYS A 84 -6.31 -9.07 -13.84
C LYS A 84 -6.36 -7.60 -14.30
N LYS A 85 -7.27 -6.77 -13.76
CA LYS A 85 -7.35 -5.34 -14.07
C LYS A 85 -6.44 -4.47 -13.18
N ILE A 86 -5.91 -5.04 -12.11
CA ILE A 86 -5.00 -4.38 -11.16
C ILE A 86 -3.60 -4.31 -11.80
N LYS A 87 -3.00 -3.11 -11.83
CA LYS A 87 -1.64 -2.90 -12.39
C LYS A 87 -0.60 -2.59 -11.33
N ASN A 88 -0.96 -1.69 -10.42
CA ASN A 88 -0.12 -1.29 -9.31
C ASN A 88 -0.86 -1.65 -8.04
N PHE A 89 -0.12 -2.17 -7.07
CA PHE A 89 -0.62 -2.54 -5.76
C PHE A 89 0.46 -2.13 -4.77
N SER A 90 0.11 -1.27 -3.83
CA SER A 90 1.07 -0.75 -2.86
C SER A 90 0.46 -0.56 -1.48
N LEU A 91 1.30 -0.68 -0.46
CA LEU A 91 0.94 -0.67 0.94
C LEU A 91 1.68 0.42 1.70
N TYR A 92 0.95 1.14 2.57
CA TYR A 92 1.53 2.09 3.51
C TYR A 92 0.81 2.00 4.85
N THR A 93 1.55 2.08 5.95
CA THR A 93 0.95 2.31 7.26
C THR A 93 0.90 3.82 7.53
N LEU A 94 -0.22 4.27 8.06
CA LEU A 94 -0.40 5.64 8.53
C LEU A 94 -1.10 5.56 9.86
N ASP A 95 -0.41 6.00 10.91
CA ASP A 95 -0.82 5.66 12.28
C ASP A 95 -1.10 4.14 12.38
N ASP A 96 -1.95 3.71 13.30
CA ASP A 96 -2.37 2.32 13.45
C ASP A 96 -3.41 1.89 12.40
N SER A 97 -3.24 2.35 11.15
CA SER A 97 -4.08 1.99 10.02
C SER A 97 -3.25 1.55 8.81
N LEU A 98 -3.74 0.53 8.10
CA LEU A 98 -3.15 0.03 6.87
C LEU A 98 -3.87 0.59 5.65
N ASN A 99 -3.11 1.24 4.79
CA ASN A 99 -3.61 1.93 3.61
C ASN A 99 -3.14 1.18 2.36
N VAL A 100 -4.10 0.54 1.68
CA VAL A 100 -3.88 -0.24 0.46
C VAL A 100 -4.26 0.60 -0.74
N PHE A 101 -3.34 0.77 -1.66
CA PHE A 101 -3.53 1.51 -2.90
C PHE A 101 -3.44 0.58 -4.08
N PHE A 102 -4.35 0.73 -5.03
CA PHE A 102 -4.23 0.00 -6.29
C PHE A 102 -4.84 0.74 -7.45
N HIS A 103 -4.32 0.44 -8.63
CA HIS A 103 -4.72 1.04 -9.88
C HIS A 103 -5.46 0.02 -10.74
N ILE A 104 -6.70 0.35 -11.10
CA ILE A 104 -7.57 -0.54 -11.87
C ILE A 104 -7.87 0.06 -13.22
N ASN A 105 -7.57 -0.69 -14.28
CA ASN A 105 -8.02 -0.34 -15.62
C ASN A 105 -9.52 -0.62 -15.75
N LEU A 106 -10.31 0.43 -15.99
CA LEU A 106 -11.74 0.27 -16.24
C LEU A 106 -11.96 -0.21 -17.68
N ASN A 107 -11.29 0.46 -18.62
CA ASN A 107 -11.36 0.21 -20.05
C ASN A 107 -10.03 0.59 -20.75
N ASN A 108 -10.04 0.66 -22.08
CA ASN A 108 -8.86 0.98 -22.90
C ASN A 108 -8.40 2.45 -22.83
N LYS A 109 -9.06 3.31 -22.07
CA LYS A 109 -8.72 4.74 -21.97
C LYS A 109 -8.60 5.22 -20.53
N SER A 110 -9.38 4.64 -19.62
CA SER A 110 -9.53 5.13 -18.25
C SER A 110 -9.20 4.08 -17.20
N SER A 111 -8.85 4.59 -16.03
CA SER A 111 -8.49 3.83 -14.85
C SER A 111 -8.83 4.61 -13.59
N ASN A 112 -9.04 3.90 -12.50
CA ASN A 112 -9.23 4.52 -11.19
C ASN A 112 -8.03 4.20 -10.30
N ILE A 113 -7.63 5.18 -9.50
CA ILE A 113 -6.77 4.96 -8.35
C ILE A 113 -7.69 4.75 -7.15
N TYR A 114 -7.54 3.61 -6.50
CA TYR A 114 -8.32 3.17 -5.37
C TYR A 114 -7.50 3.24 -4.09
N HIS A 115 -8.17 3.55 -2.98
CA HIS A 115 -7.63 3.53 -1.64
C HIS A 115 -8.58 2.73 -0.73
N ILE A 116 -8.07 1.67 -0.10
CA ILE A 116 -8.76 0.96 0.98
C ILE A 116 -7.95 1.18 2.26
N ASN A 117 -8.61 1.64 3.32
CA ASN A 117 -8.01 1.88 4.62
C ASN A 117 -8.62 0.90 5.64
N PHE A 118 -7.75 0.09 6.28
CA PHE A 118 -8.09 -0.81 7.37
C PHE A 118 -7.63 -0.19 8.68
N ASN A 119 -8.56 0.09 9.58
CA ASN A 119 -8.25 0.56 10.93
C ASN A 119 -8.02 -0.65 11.86
N PHE A 120 -6.87 -0.72 12.53
CA PHE A 120 -6.53 -1.87 13.39
C PHE A 120 -7.31 -1.92 14.70
N TYR A 121 -7.76 -0.79 15.23
CA TYR A 121 -8.40 -0.73 16.55
C TYR A 121 -9.89 -1.03 16.51
N ASN A 122 -10.56 -0.53 15.48
CA ASN A 122 -12.02 -0.62 15.38
C ASN A 122 -12.47 -1.65 14.33
N ASP A 123 -11.52 -2.35 13.69
CA ASP A 123 -11.76 -3.30 12.60
C ASP A 123 -12.60 -2.76 11.43
N THR A 124 -12.64 -1.42 11.29
CA THR A 124 -13.40 -0.76 10.23
C THR A 124 -12.60 -0.68 8.94
N VAL A 125 -13.27 -0.90 7.81
CA VAL A 125 -12.70 -0.74 6.47
C VAL A 125 -13.40 0.38 5.73
N SER A 126 -12.63 1.34 5.20
CA SER A 126 -13.16 2.39 4.33
C SER A 126 -12.56 2.28 2.94
N HIS A 127 -13.33 2.66 1.93
CA HIS A 127 -12.95 2.55 0.53
C HIS A 127 -13.26 3.86 -0.19
N ASN A 128 -12.24 4.37 -0.86
CA ASN A 128 -12.27 5.64 -1.56
C ASN A 128 -11.76 5.47 -2.99
N ILE A 129 -12.49 6.06 -3.94
CA ILE A 129 -11.97 6.29 -5.29
C ILE A 129 -11.29 7.65 -5.26
N ILE A 130 -9.97 7.66 -5.40
CA ILE A 130 -9.17 8.88 -5.36
C ILE A 130 -9.50 9.76 -6.57
N LYS A 131 -9.38 9.20 -7.78
CA LYS A 131 -9.69 9.88 -9.04
C LYS A 131 -9.80 8.89 -10.20
N ASN A 132 -10.58 9.27 -11.21
CA ASN A 132 -10.53 8.69 -12.56
C ASN A 132 -9.44 9.38 -13.38
N VAL A 133 -8.47 8.61 -13.86
CA VAL A 133 -7.29 9.06 -14.59
C VAL A 133 -7.12 8.26 -15.88
N SER A 134 -6.26 8.74 -16.79
CA SER A 134 -5.89 7.98 -17.98
C SER A 134 -5.30 6.62 -17.58
N ARG A 135 -5.57 5.56 -18.37
CA ARG A 135 -5.06 4.20 -18.10
C ARG A 135 -3.52 4.08 -18.04
N TYR A 136 -2.83 5.13 -18.50
CA TYR A 136 -1.37 5.22 -18.54
C TYR A 136 -0.82 6.25 -17.55
N SER A 137 -1.67 6.88 -16.75
CA SER A 137 -1.24 7.82 -15.73
C SER A 137 -0.33 7.10 -14.73
N GLN A 138 0.86 7.66 -14.53
CA GLN A 138 1.71 7.28 -13.42
C GLN A 138 1.21 8.01 -12.18
N TYR A 139 0.88 7.25 -11.14
CA TYR A 139 0.66 7.80 -9.81
C TYR A 139 1.77 7.39 -8.86
N LYS A 140 2.04 8.22 -7.87
CA LYS A 140 2.98 7.96 -6.79
C LYS A 140 2.29 8.26 -5.48
N ILE A 141 2.43 7.34 -4.53
CA ILE A 141 2.04 7.57 -3.14
C ILE A 141 3.30 7.92 -2.36
N LYS A 142 3.21 8.93 -1.52
CA LYS A 142 4.24 9.31 -0.58
C LYS A 142 3.64 9.34 0.83
N SER A 143 4.31 8.69 1.77
CA SER A 143 3.97 8.70 3.19
C SER A 143 5.08 9.39 3.97
N SER A 144 4.74 10.34 4.86
CA SER A 144 5.68 10.89 5.85
C SER A 144 4.89 11.56 6.98
N ASN A 145 5.37 11.45 8.22
CA ASN A 145 4.78 12.09 9.40
C ASN A 145 3.25 11.93 9.50
N ASN A 146 2.74 10.71 9.35
CA ASN A 146 1.30 10.44 9.40
C ASN A 146 0.46 11.19 8.35
N HIS A 147 1.08 11.57 7.22
CA HIS A 147 0.37 12.07 6.05
C HIS A 147 0.59 11.17 4.83
N LEU A 148 -0.48 10.98 4.05
CA LEU A 148 -0.45 10.34 2.74
C LEU A 148 -0.70 11.38 1.66
N LEU A 149 0.18 11.41 0.67
CA LEU A 149 0.08 12.23 -0.52
C LEU A 149 -0.02 11.32 -1.74
N CYS A 150 -1.01 11.57 -2.58
CA CYS A 150 -1.15 10.95 -3.88
C CYS A 150 -0.87 12.00 -4.96
N CYS A 151 0.15 11.74 -5.76
CA CYS A 151 0.52 12.55 -6.90
C CYS A 151 0.27 11.78 -8.19
N TYR A 152 -0.36 12.38 -9.20
CA TYR A 152 -0.61 11.72 -10.48
C TYR A 152 -0.71 12.73 -11.64
N ASN A 153 -0.41 12.26 -12.85
CA ASN A 153 -0.58 13.05 -14.06
C ASN A 153 -1.99 12.92 -14.61
N ASP A 154 -2.67 14.04 -14.81
CA ASP A 154 -3.96 14.09 -15.49
C ASP A 154 -3.76 14.47 -16.97
N ASN A 155 -3.87 13.47 -17.84
CA ASN A 155 -3.70 13.67 -19.28
C ASN A 155 -4.96 14.25 -19.97
N SER A 156 -6.06 14.44 -19.23
CA SER A 156 -7.30 15.03 -19.77
C SER A 156 -7.29 16.56 -19.76
N ILE A 157 -6.37 17.17 -19.00
CA ILE A 157 -6.13 18.60 -18.95
C ILE A 157 -4.90 18.88 -19.82
N SER A 158 -4.93 19.92 -20.65
CA SER A 158 -3.85 20.28 -21.58
C SER A 158 -2.47 20.24 -20.92
N SER A 159 -1.62 19.32 -21.38
CA SER A 159 -0.18 19.11 -21.09
C SER A 159 0.26 19.12 -19.61
N ASN A 160 0.59 17.94 -19.08
CA ASN A 160 1.48 17.73 -17.92
C ASN A 160 1.10 18.41 -16.58
N SER A 161 -0.19 18.63 -16.28
CA SER A 161 -0.59 19.07 -14.95
C SER A 161 -0.45 17.93 -13.92
N LEU A 162 0.59 17.98 -13.10
CA LEU A 162 0.75 17.14 -11.92
C LEU A 162 -0.30 17.55 -10.88
N ILE A 163 -1.18 16.62 -10.50
CA ILE A 163 -2.13 16.81 -9.41
C ILE A 163 -1.56 16.17 -8.15
N SER A 164 -1.62 16.90 -7.04
CA SER A 164 -1.25 16.42 -5.71
C SER A 164 -2.41 16.62 -4.75
N ILE A 165 -2.84 15.54 -4.11
CA ILE A 165 -3.89 15.53 -3.09
C ILE A 165 -3.39 14.78 -1.87
N TYR A 166 -3.95 15.09 -0.71
CA TYR A 166 -3.59 14.45 0.56
C TYR A 166 -4.80 13.75 1.17
N PHE A 167 -4.55 12.73 1.99
CA PHE A 167 -5.59 12.07 2.76
C PHE A 167 -5.77 12.77 4.10
N ASN A 168 -6.95 13.35 4.33
CA ASN A 168 -7.34 13.91 5.62
C ASN A 168 -7.91 12.78 6.48
N ASP A 169 -7.16 12.37 7.49
CA ASP A 169 -7.56 11.25 8.34
C ASP A 169 -8.79 11.55 9.22
N LEU A 170 -8.99 12.80 9.62
CA LEU A 170 -10.15 13.20 10.44
C LEU A 170 -11.45 13.04 9.65
N ASN A 171 -11.45 13.51 8.39
CA ASN A 171 -12.62 13.47 7.52
C ASN A 171 -12.71 12.17 6.70
N LYS A 172 -11.67 11.32 6.78
CA LYS A 172 -11.49 10.10 5.96
C LYS A 172 -11.67 10.36 4.46
N SER A 173 -11.21 11.52 3.99
CA SER A 173 -11.42 12.01 2.62
C SER A 173 -10.13 12.49 1.94
N TRP A 174 -10.12 12.44 0.61
CA TRP A 174 -9.03 12.99 -0.19
C TRP A 174 -9.29 14.46 -0.53
N GLU A 175 -8.33 15.31 -0.22
CA GLU A 175 -8.45 16.75 -0.36
C GLU A 175 -7.35 17.31 -1.27
N LYS A 176 -7.71 18.29 -2.10
CA LYS A 176 -6.74 19.01 -2.94
C LYS A 176 -5.91 19.94 -2.08
N LEU A 177 -4.61 19.97 -2.33
CA LEU A 177 -3.73 20.96 -1.72
C LEU A 177 -3.94 22.32 -2.39
N ASN A 178 -4.38 23.33 -1.64
CA ASN A 178 -4.33 24.73 -2.08
C ASN A 178 -2.90 25.26 -1.94
N LYS A 179 -2.49 26.23 -2.78
CA LYS A 179 -1.09 26.70 -2.92
C LYS A 179 -0.36 26.99 -1.59
N LEU A 180 -1.03 27.56 -0.59
CA LEU A 180 -0.42 27.90 0.71
C LEU A 180 -0.21 26.67 1.59
N ASP A 181 -1.18 25.76 1.64
CA ASP A 181 -1.08 24.49 2.39
C ASP A 181 -0.07 23.54 1.75
N THR A 182 0.07 23.59 0.42
CA THR A 182 1.10 22.87 -0.34
C THR A 182 2.50 23.20 0.17
N ILE A 183 2.81 24.48 0.43
CA ILE A 183 4.12 24.89 0.92
C ILE A 183 4.33 24.35 2.34
N TYR A 184 3.37 24.48 3.24
CA TYR A 184 3.50 24.01 4.62
C TYR A 184 3.64 22.48 4.73
N LEU A 185 2.81 21.72 4.02
CA LEU A 185 2.86 20.26 3.99
C LEU A 185 4.11 19.75 3.26
N LEU A 186 4.53 20.38 2.15
CA LEU A 186 5.82 20.08 1.53
C LEU A 186 6.99 20.45 2.44
N PHE A 187 6.93 21.55 3.18
CA PHE A 187 7.97 21.91 4.14
C PHE A 187 8.08 20.86 5.24
N LYS A 188 6.96 20.44 5.84
CA LYS A 188 6.95 19.33 6.81
C LYS A 188 7.50 18.04 6.21
N PHE A 189 7.05 17.67 5.01
CA PHE A 189 7.48 16.47 4.29
C PHE A 189 8.97 16.50 3.89
N CYS A 190 9.48 17.65 3.45
CA CYS A 190 10.88 17.82 3.08
C CYS A 190 11.80 17.97 4.29
N SER A 191 11.30 18.54 5.39
CA SER A 191 12.05 18.64 6.65
C SER A 191 12.25 17.28 7.32
N SER A 192 11.31 16.34 7.17
CA SER A 192 11.46 14.98 7.71
C SER A 192 12.42 14.11 6.91
N LEU A 193 12.52 14.30 5.58
CA LEU A 193 13.51 13.60 4.75
C LEU A 193 14.97 13.95 5.08
N LYS A 194 15.23 15.02 5.83
CA LYS A 194 16.59 15.39 6.30
C LYS A 194 17.05 14.60 7.53
N TYR A 195 16.15 13.86 8.19
CA TYR A 195 16.43 13.18 9.46
C TYR A 195 16.17 11.67 9.42
N GLU A 196 15.95 11.09 8.23
CA GLU A 196 16.07 9.64 7.94
C GLU A 196 17.43 9.35 7.28
#